data_AF-D4XK61-F1
#
_entry.id   AF-D4XK61-F1
#
_cell.length_a   1.000
_cell.length_b   1.000
_cell.length_c   1.000
_cell.angle_alpha   90.00
_cell.angle_beta   90.00
_cell.angle_gamma   90.00
#
_symmetry.space_group_name_H-M   'P 1'
#
loop_
_entity.id
_entity.type
_entity.pdbx_description
1 polymer ?
#
loop_
_entity_poly.entity_id
_entity_poly.type
_entity_poly.pdbx_seq_one_letter_code
_entity_poly.pdbx_strand_id
1 'polypeptide(L)'
;MYSVYKIYQADKLVLVTYSDIIPEFTDTTKLKLILNGPTIPISLFESYFKTPELFSITTHEIGIYNALDASQIVQEESKLIGTDKPSIKPSKTKSATRKPRTKKKVKAIED
;
A
#
# COMPACT_ATOMS: atom_id res chain seq x y z
N MET A 1 2.71 20.76 -1.45
CA MET A 1 3.37 19.75 -0.58
C MET A 1 3.48 18.47 -1.38
N TYR A 2 4.55 17.71 -1.21
CA TYR A 2 4.75 16.45 -1.92
C TYR A 2 4.03 15.31 -1.22
N SER A 3 3.60 14.35 -2.04
CA SER A 3 3.07 13.06 -1.60
C SER A 3 3.76 11.95 -2.39
N VAL A 4 4.01 10.82 -1.74
CA VAL A 4 4.61 9.62 -2.35
C VAL A 4 3.50 8.65 -2.71
N TYR A 5 3.55 8.16 -3.96
CA TYR A 5 2.59 7.25 -4.53
C TYR A 5 3.26 5.96 -4.97
N LYS A 6 2.56 4.84 -4.74
CA LYS A 6 2.92 3.52 -5.25
C LYS A 6 1.91 3.12 -6.32
N ILE A 7 2.41 2.82 -7.51
CA ILE A 7 1.60 2.41 -8.66
C ILE A 7 1.82 0.91 -8.90
N TYR A 8 0.71 0.20 -9.01
CA TYR A 8 0.66 -1.23 -9.22
C TYR A 8 0.05 -1.55 -10.58
N GLN A 9 0.51 -2.62 -11.22
CA GLN A 9 -0.08 -3.23 -12.40
C GLN A 9 -0.42 -4.69 -12.09
N ALA A 10 -1.69 -5.09 -12.20
CA ALA A 10 -2.16 -6.46 -11.91
C ALA A 10 -1.57 -7.02 -10.59
N ASP A 11 -1.61 -6.19 -9.55
CA ASP A 11 -1.07 -6.42 -8.20
C ASP A 11 0.44 -6.35 -8.02
N LYS A 12 1.26 -6.05 -9.03
CA LYS A 12 2.71 -5.86 -8.82
C LYS A 12 3.09 -4.40 -8.74
N LEU A 13 3.95 -4.04 -7.79
CA LEU A 13 4.51 -2.69 -7.68
C LEU A 13 5.40 -2.42 -8.90
N VAL A 14 5.04 -1.43 -9.72
CA VAL A 14 5.76 -1.12 -10.97
C VAL A 14 6.45 0.24 -10.94
N LEU A 15 5.96 1.16 -10.11
CA LEU A 15 6.56 2.48 -9.96
C LEU A 15 6.28 3.05 -8.58
N VAL A 16 7.30 3.69 -8.01
CA VAL A 16 7.15 4.59 -6.86
C VAL A 16 7.60 5.97 -7.31
N THR A 17 6.81 6.99 -6.99
CA THR A 17 7.14 8.37 -7.36
C THR A 17 6.53 9.34 -6.37
N TYR A 18 7.12 10.52 -6.27
CA TYR A 18 6.52 11.63 -5.53
C TYR A 18 5.95 12.65 -6.50
N SER A 19 4.90 13.35 -6.08
CA SER A 19 4.30 14.42 -6.85
C SER A 19 3.65 15.43 -5.90
N ASP A 20 3.54 16.68 -6.36
CA ASP A 20 2.89 17.79 -5.65
C ASP A 20 1.40 17.97 -6.03
N ILE A 21 0.80 16.93 -6.63
CA ILE A 21 -0.64 16.91 -6.94
C ILE A 21 -1.50 16.90 -5.66
N ILE A 22 -2.74 17.36 -5.82
CA ILE A 22 -3.76 17.41 -4.77
C ILE A 22 -4.06 15.97 -4.28
N PRO A 23 -3.79 15.63 -3.00
CA PRO A 23 -4.00 14.29 -2.47
C PRO A 23 -5.46 13.80 -2.51
N GLU A 24 -6.42 14.71 -2.55
CA GLU A 24 -7.86 14.44 -2.58
C GLU A 24 -8.37 14.05 -3.98
N PHE A 25 -7.54 14.15 -5.02
CA PHE A 25 -7.91 13.68 -6.34
C PHE A 25 -8.23 12.19 -6.36
N THR A 26 -9.14 11.81 -7.25
CA THR A 26 -9.47 10.41 -7.48
C THR A 26 -8.24 9.66 -7.98
N ASP A 27 -8.16 8.37 -7.65
CA ASP A 27 -7.04 7.51 -8.06
C ASP A 27 -6.84 7.50 -9.58
N THR A 28 -7.92 7.54 -10.34
CA THR A 28 -7.89 7.66 -11.81
C THR A 28 -7.24 8.96 -12.28
N THR A 29 -7.53 10.08 -11.63
CA THR A 29 -6.97 11.39 -11.97
C THR A 29 -5.48 11.43 -11.61
N LYS A 30 -5.11 10.91 -10.43
CA LYS A 30 -3.71 10.80 -9.99
C LYS A 30 -2.90 9.95 -10.97
N LEU A 31 -3.41 8.78 -11.37
CA LEU A 31 -2.76 7.90 -12.35
C LEU A 31 -2.53 8.63 -13.68
N LYS A 32 -3.57 9.29 -14.23
CA LYS A 32 -3.44 10.04 -15.48
C LYS A 32 -2.39 11.16 -15.39
N LEU A 33 -2.39 11.93 -14.32
CA LEU A 33 -1.44 13.03 -14.14
C LEU A 33 -0.01 12.51 -14.01
N ILE A 34 0.19 11.49 -13.15
CA ILE A 34 1.51 10.93 -12.90
C ILE A 34 2.06 10.23 -14.14
N LEU A 35 1.26 9.38 -14.79
CA LEU A 35 1.72 8.55 -15.91
C LEU A 35 1.92 9.36 -17.20
N ASN A 36 1.28 10.53 -17.33
CA ASN A 36 1.61 11.52 -18.37
C ASN A 36 2.82 12.40 -18.01
N GLY A 37 3.49 12.13 -16.88
CA GLY A 37 4.64 12.89 -16.43
C GLY A 37 5.88 12.65 -17.29
N PRO A 38 6.79 13.63 -17.37
CA PRO A 38 7.98 13.56 -18.22
C PRO A 38 9.03 12.54 -17.76
N THR A 39 8.97 12.11 -16.49
CA THR A 39 9.94 11.20 -15.87
C THR A 39 9.50 9.74 -15.89
N ILE A 40 8.37 9.43 -16.53
CA ILE A 40 7.80 8.08 -16.55
C ILE A 40 8.44 7.27 -17.67
N PRO A 41 8.86 6.02 -17.42
CA PRO A 41 9.33 5.13 -18.47
C PRO A 41 8.28 4.95 -19.57
N ILE A 42 8.67 5.08 -20.83
CA ILE A 42 7.74 5.05 -21.98
C ILE A 42 6.95 3.73 -22.04
N SER A 43 7.57 2.62 -21.64
CA SER A 43 6.92 1.30 -21.56
C SER A 43 5.79 1.26 -20.52
N LEU A 44 5.95 1.98 -19.40
CA LEU A 44 4.92 2.09 -18.37
C LEU A 44 3.77 2.98 -18.82
N PHE A 45 4.09 4.10 -19.50
CA PHE A 45 3.10 4.94 -20.16
C PHE A 45 2.26 4.12 -21.16
N GLU A 46 2.91 3.43 -22.10
CA GLU A 46 2.19 2.65 -23.11
C GLU A 46 1.33 1.54 -22.51
N SER A 47 1.83 0.83 -21.50
CA SER A 47 1.08 -0.24 -20.84
C SER A 47 -0.15 0.28 -20.09
N TYR A 48 -0.06 1.47 -19.49
CA TYR A 48 -1.22 2.13 -18.91
C TYR A 48 -2.29 2.46 -19.95
N PHE A 49 -1.91 3.03 -21.10
CA PHE A 49 -2.90 3.38 -22.13
C PHE A 49 -3.48 2.16 -22.86
N LYS A 50 -2.76 1.05 -22.92
CA LYS A 50 -3.27 -0.23 -23.47
C LYS A 50 -4.24 -0.92 -22.52
N THR A 51 -3.95 -0.91 -21.22
CA THR A 51 -4.71 -1.66 -20.20
C THR A 51 -4.85 -0.87 -18.90
N PRO A 52 -5.56 0.28 -18.90
CA PRO A 52 -5.63 1.16 -17.72
C PRO A 52 -6.32 0.50 -16.52
N GLU A 53 -7.25 -0.41 -16.79
CA GLU A 53 -8.02 -1.19 -15.80
C GLU A 53 -7.11 -2.01 -14.86
N LEU A 54 -5.91 -2.38 -15.32
CA LEU A 54 -4.95 -3.18 -14.54
C LEU A 54 -4.12 -2.32 -13.58
N PHE A 55 -4.17 -1.00 -13.72
CA PHE A 55 -3.38 -0.09 -12.92
C PHE A 55 -4.15 0.37 -11.69
N SER A 56 -3.46 0.43 -10.57
CA SER A 56 -3.98 1.07 -9.36
C SER A 56 -2.89 1.90 -8.70
N ILE A 57 -3.31 2.93 -7.99
CA ILE A 57 -2.42 3.80 -7.22
C ILE A 57 -2.78 3.70 -5.75
N THR A 58 -1.79 3.80 -4.89
CA THR A 58 -1.99 3.96 -3.45
C THR A 58 -1.11 5.10 -2.97
N THR A 59 -1.62 5.83 -1.98
CA THR A 59 -0.86 6.90 -1.34
C THR A 59 -0.05 6.28 -0.21
N HIS A 60 1.26 6.43 -0.25
CA HIS A 60 2.15 5.90 0.77
C HIS A 60 2.36 6.90 1.90
N GLU A 61 2.66 8.15 1.54
CA GLU A 61 2.89 9.24 2.48
C GLU A 61 2.44 10.56 1.85
N ILE A 62 1.90 11.46 2.68
CA ILE A 62 1.48 12.79 2.29
C ILE A 62 2.13 13.80 3.21
N GLY A 63 2.09 15.07 2.82
CA GLY A 63 2.46 16.12 3.75
C GLY A 63 3.97 16.40 3.80
N ILE A 64 4.71 15.99 2.77
CA ILE A 64 6.17 16.16 2.74
C ILE A 64 6.50 17.55 2.18
N TYR A 65 7.20 18.37 2.96
CA TYR A 65 7.47 19.76 2.59
C TYR A 65 8.71 19.92 1.70
N ASN A 66 9.58 18.91 1.65
CA ASN A 66 10.86 18.96 0.95
C ASN A 66 10.93 17.86 -0.13
N ALA A 67 11.34 18.23 -1.34
CA ALA A 67 11.50 17.30 -2.45
C ALA A 67 12.62 16.27 -2.21
N LEU A 68 13.68 16.65 -1.51
CA LEU A 68 14.79 15.74 -1.20
C LEU A 68 14.34 14.61 -0.28
N ASP A 69 13.58 14.93 0.76
CA ASP A 69 13.05 13.95 1.71
C ASP A 69 12.07 12.99 0.99
N ALA A 70 11.18 13.53 0.15
CA ALA A 70 10.29 12.72 -0.69
C ALA A 70 11.08 11.80 -1.65
N SER A 71 12.18 12.31 -2.22
CA SER A 71 13.06 11.53 -3.10
C SER A 71 13.74 10.38 -2.35
N GLN A 72 14.20 10.59 -1.11
CA GLN A 72 14.78 9.53 -0.28
C GLN A 72 13.77 8.41 -0.01
N ILE A 73 12.53 8.77 0.36
CA ILE A 73 11.44 7.79 0.55
C ILE A 73 11.19 7.01 -0.75
N VAL A 74 11.11 7.69 -1.89
CA VAL A 74 10.96 7.03 -3.19
C VAL A 74 12.11 6.06 -3.46
N GLN A 75 13.36 6.41 -3.16
CA GLN A 75 14.51 5.52 -3.37
C GLN A 75 14.45 4.26 -2.49
N GLU A 76 14.01 4.39 -1.24
CA GLU A 76 13.84 3.26 -0.33
C GLU A 76 12.74 2.33 -0.81
N GLU A 77 11.57 2.89 -1.13
CA GLU A 77 10.39 2.15 -1.55
C GLU A 77 10.53 1.55 -2.96
N SER A 78 11.33 2.16 -3.83
CA SER A 78 11.64 1.60 -5.16
C SER A 78 12.37 0.26 -5.10
N LYS A 79 13.02 -0.07 -3.97
CA LYS A 79 13.66 -1.39 -3.77
C LYS A 79 12.64 -2.53 -3.74
N LEU A 80 11.36 -2.21 -3.50
CA LEU A 80 10.25 -3.17 -3.46
C LEU A 80 9.56 -3.36 -4.81
N ILE A 81 10.01 -2.69 -5.88
CA ILE A 81 9.44 -2.87 -7.22
C ILE A 81 9.49 -4.35 -7.62
N GLY A 82 8.39 -4.84 -8.19
CA GLY A 82 8.17 -6.24 -8.54
C GLY A 82 7.50 -7.07 -7.44
N THR A 83 7.42 -6.57 -6.21
CA THR A 83 6.68 -7.22 -5.13
C THR A 83 5.17 -7.06 -5.29
N ASP A 84 4.43 -8.01 -4.73
CA ASP A 84 2.98 -7.99 -4.77
C ASP A 84 2.41 -6.89 -3.86
N LYS A 85 1.25 -6.36 -4.26
CA LYS A 85 0.49 -5.36 -3.54
C LYS A 85 0.12 -5.93 -2.18
N PRO A 86 0.37 -5.18 -1.08
CA PRO A 86 0.06 -5.66 0.24
C PRO A 86 -1.43 -5.98 0.32
N SER A 87 -1.74 -7.26 0.51
CA SER A 87 -3.12 -7.74 0.63
C SER A 87 -3.66 -7.29 1.99
N ILE A 88 -4.69 -6.45 1.98
CA ILE A 88 -5.49 -6.14 3.17
C ILE A 88 -6.38 -7.36 3.44
N LYS A 89 -5.78 -8.51 3.75
CA LYS A 89 -6.56 -9.58 4.41
C LYS A 89 -6.88 -9.04 5.79
N PRO A 90 -8.15 -9.07 6.24
CA PRO A 90 -8.42 -8.85 7.64
C PRO A 90 -7.55 -9.84 8.40
N SER A 91 -6.68 -9.30 9.25
CA SER A 91 -5.95 -10.10 10.21
C SER A 91 -6.98 -11.02 10.86
N LYS A 92 -6.92 -12.32 10.58
CA LYS A 92 -7.41 -13.31 11.53
C LYS A 92 -6.48 -13.15 12.73
N THR A 93 -6.76 -12.14 13.55
CA THR A 93 -6.36 -12.13 14.93
C THR A 93 -6.88 -13.47 15.40
N LYS A 94 -5.97 -14.43 15.61
CA LYS A 94 -6.31 -15.66 16.32
C LYS A 94 -6.72 -15.16 17.69
N SER A 95 -8.00 -14.81 17.85
CA SER A 95 -8.63 -14.69 19.15
C SER A 95 -8.44 -16.06 19.75
N ALA A 96 -7.39 -16.21 20.56
CA ALA A 96 -7.23 -17.35 21.42
C ALA A 96 -8.45 -17.29 22.35
N THR A 97 -9.53 -17.95 21.94
CA THR A 97 -10.71 -18.18 22.76
C THR A 97 -10.20 -19.04 23.91
N ARG A 98 -9.76 -18.36 24.96
CA ARG A 98 -9.22 -18.94 26.18
C ARG A 98 -10.38 -19.72 26.79
N LYS A 99 -10.45 -21.01 26.49
CA LYS A 99 -11.47 -21.91 27.04
C LYS A 99 -11.49 -21.70 28.56
N PRO A 100 -12.65 -21.39 29.17
CA PRO A 100 -12.72 -21.29 30.62
C PRO A 100 -12.40 -22.67 31.21
N ARG A 101 -11.33 -22.74 31.99
CA ARG A 101 -10.94 -23.97 32.71
C ARG A 101 -11.95 -24.17 33.84
N THR A 102 -12.85 -25.15 33.67
CA THR A 102 -13.74 -25.62 34.73
C THR A 102 -12.88 -26.18 35.87
N LYS A 103 -12.87 -25.52 37.03
CA LYS A 103 -12.27 -26.09 38.26
C LYS A 103 -13.13 -27.27 38.69
N LYS A 104 -12.58 -28.48 38.59
CA LYS A 104 -13.18 -29.71 39.13
C LYS A 104 -13.20 -29.59 40.67
N LYS A 105 -14.40 -29.56 41.25
CA LYS A 105 -14.63 -29.55 42.71
C LYS A 105 -14.19 -30.91 43.28
N VAL A 106 -13.18 -30.93 44.15
CA VAL A 106 -12.81 -32.11 44.94
C VAL A 106 -13.70 -32.12 46.17
N LYS A 107 -14.53 -33.17 46.32
CA LYS A 107 -15.21 -33.50 47.58
C LYS A 107 -14.14 -33.96 48.57
N ALA A 108 -14.04 -33.34 49.73
CA ALA A 108 -13.52 -33.98 50.93
C ALA A 108 -14.71 -34.53 51.71
N ILE A 109 -14.54 -35.76 52.17
CA ILE A 109 -15.48 -36.63 52.89
C ILE A 109 -15.43 -36.28 54.39
N GLU A 110 -16.56 -36.43 55.08
CA GLU A 110 -16.75 -36.30 56.53
C GLU A 110 -15.92 -37.33 57.33
N ASP A 111 -15.26 -36.88 58.40
CA ASP A 111 -15.42 -37.34 59.81
C ASP A 111 -14.59 -36.42 60.74
#